data_AF-A0A545S946-F1
#
_entry.id   AF-A0A545S946-F1
#
_cell.length_a   1.000
_cell.length_b   1.000
_cell.length_c   1.000
_cell.angle_alpha   90.00
_cell.angle_beta   90.00
_cell.angle_gamma   90.00
#
_symmetry.space_group_name_H-M   'P 1'
#
loop_
_entity.id
_entity.type
_entity.pdbx_description
1 polymer ?
#
loop_
_entity_poly.entity_id
_entity_poly.type
_entity_poly.pdbx_seq_one_letter_code
_entity_poly.pdbx_strand_id
1 'polypeptide(L)' 'TNESTFIPAGHVHRLENPGVIDLVMIEVQSGDYLGEDDIVRLEDSYGRV' A
#
# COMPACT_ATOMS: atom_id res chain seq x y z
N THR A 1 11.01 -6.52 -16.79
CA THR A 1 10.39 -7.65 -16.07
C THR A 1 9.42 -7.08 -15.06
N ASN A 2 8.33 -7.79 -14.78
CA ASN A 2 7.42 -7.37 -13.72
C ASN A 2 7.90 -7.94 -12.39
N GLU A 3 7.66 -7.21 -11.30
CA GLU A 3 8.01 -7.62 -9.95
C GLU A 3 6.75 -7.64 -9.09
N SER A 4 6.72 -8.54 -8.11
CA SER A 4 5.60 -8.68 -7.19
C SER A 4 6.13 -9.07 -5.82
N THR A 5 5.49 -8.58 -4.77
CA THR A 5 5.72 -9.01 -3.40
C THR A 5 4.39 -9.24 -2.70
N PHE A 6 4.35 -10.21 -1.80
CA PHE A 6 3.21 -10.44 -0.93
C PHE A 6 3.44 -9.73 0.39
N ILE A 7 2.45 -8.98 0.85
CA ILE A 7 2.49 -8.26 2.11
C ILE A 7 1.56 -8.99 3.09
N PRO A 8 2.10 -9.61 4.16
CA PRO A 8 1.28 -10.28 5.15
C PRO A 8 0.37 -9.30 5.90
N ALA A 9 -0.76 -9.81 6.40
CA ALA A 9 -1.65 -9.05 7.27
C ALA A 9 -0.90 -8.49 8.49
N GLY A 10 -1.18 -7.24 8.85
CA GLY A 10 -0.53 -6.54 9.96
C GLY A 10 0.92 -6.09 9.69
N HIS A 11 1.48 -6.37 8.51
CA HIS A 11 2.82 -5.92 8.17
C HIS A 11 2.82 -4.45 7.78
N VAL A 12 3.59 -3.64 8.51
CA VAL A 12 3.77 -2.22 8.19
C VAL A 12 4.57 -2.10 6.90
N HIS A 13 4.07 -1.33 5.93
CA HIS A 13 4.72 -1.13 4.65
C HIS A 13 4.39 0.26 4.09
N ARG A 14 5.27 0.75 3.21
CA ARG A 14 5.09 2.01 2.47
C ARG A 14 5.69 1.82 1.07
N LEU A 15 5.01 2.33 0.06
CA LEU A 15 5.52 2.38 -1.31
C LEU A 15 6.01 3.79 -1.63
N GLU A 16 7.16 3.89 -2.27
CA GLU A 16 7.70 5.13 -2.81
C GLU A 16 8.18 4.88 -4.25
N ASN A 17 7.99 5.86 -5.14
CA ASN A 17 8.59 5.86 -6.47
C ASN A 17 9.80 6.82 -6.46
N PRO A 18 11.03 6.34 -6.24
CA PRO A 18 12.23 7.18 -6.30
C PRO A 18 12.67 7.52 -7.73
N GLY A 19 12.04 6.89 -8.73
CA GLY A 19 12.33 7.11 -10.14
C GLY A 19 11.77 8.43 -10.66
N VAL A 20 12.28 8.86 -11.81
CA VAL A 20 11.80 10.04 -12.55
C VAL A 20 10.73 9.70 -13.60
N ILE A 21 10.31 8.43 -13.66
CA ILE A 21 9.32 7.91 -14.59
C ILE A 21 8.10 7.45 -13.79
N ASP A 22 6.90 7.63 -14.34
CA ASP A 22 5.66 7.19 -13.73
C ASP A 22 5.66 5.68 -13.45
N LEU A 23 5.32 5.33 -12.21
CA LEU A 23 5.14 3.95 -11.77
C LEU A 23 3.67 3.56 -11.92
N VAL A 24 3.42 2.48 -12.66
CA VAL A 24 2.11 1.83 -12.71
C VAL A 24 2.15 0.60 -11.81
N MET A 25 1.27 0.56 -10.82
CA MET A 25 1.17 -0.55 -9.87
C MET A 25 -0.25 -1.12 -9.86
N ILE A 26 -0.35 -2.42 -9.58
CA ILE A 26 -1.61 -3.11 -9.31
C ILE A 26 -1.54 -3.60 -7.86
N GLU A 27 -2.52 -3.20 -7.05
CA GLU A 27 -2.70 -3.72 -5.71
C GLU A 27 -3.84 -4.74 -5.71
N VAL A 28 -3.62 -5.90 -5.08
CA VAL A 28 -4.65 -6.93 -4.91
C VAL A 28 -4.81 -7.18 -3.42
N GLN A 29 -5.95 -6.76 -2.88
CA GLN A 29 -6.30 -7.01 -1.49
C GLN A 29 -7.01 -8.36 -1.37
N SER A 30 -6.58 -9.17 -0.39
CA SER A 30 -7.08 -10.53 -0.17
C SER A 30 -7.48 -10.70 1.29
N GLY A 31 -8.75 -10.97 1.56
CA GLY A 31 -9.28 -11.15 2.90
C GLY A 31 -10.81 -11.17 2.91
N ASP A 32 -11.39 -11.52 4.06
CA ASP A 32 -12.84 -11.59 4.22
C ASP A 32 -13.48 -10.20 4.43
N TYR A 33 -12.68 -9.21 4.84
CA TYR A 33 -13.10 -7.83 5.09
C TYR A 33 -12.01 -6.87 4.62
N LEU A 34 -12.39 -5.84 3.86
CA LEU A 34 -11.48 -4.88 3.21
C LEU A 34 -11.99 -3.43 3.38
N GLY A 35 -12.55 -3.12 4.55
CA GLY A 35 -13.07 -1.79 4.87
C GLY A 35 -11.96 -0.76 5.09
N GLU A 36 -12.27 0.52 4.92
CA GLU A 36 -11.35 1.63 5.21
C GLU A 36 -10.94 1.71 6.70
N ASP A 37 -11.77 1.17 7.58
CA ASP A 37 -11.54 1.05 9.03
C ASP A 37 -10.55 -0.06 9.40
N ASP A 38 -10.28 -1.00 8.48
CA ASP A 38 -9.22 -2.00 8.63
C ASP A 38 -7.82 -1.43 8.29
N ILE A 39 -7.75 -0.19 7.78
CA ILE A 39 -6.51 0.46 7.38
C ILE A 39 -5.99 1.37 8.50
N VAL A 40 -4.95 0.92 9.19
CA VAL A 40 -4.24 1.75 10.18
C VAL A 40 -3.17 2.60 9.49
N ARG A 41 -3.38 3.92 9.46
CA ARG A 41 -2.42 4.89 8.90
C ARG A 41 -1.50 5.40 10.01
N LEU A 42 -0.23 5.00 9.95
CA LEU A 42 0.76 5.33 10.99
C LEU A 42 1.38 6.72 10.81
N GLU A 43 1.54 7.16 9.57
CA GLU A 43 2.03 8.49 9.23
C GLU A 43 1.06 9.11 8.23
N ASP A 44 0.66 10.35 8.51
CA ASP A 44 -0.15 11.15 7.61
C ASP A 44 0.63 12.37 7.12
N SER A 45 1.53 12.12 6.17
CA SER A 45 2.28 13.20 5.50
C SER A 45 1.39 14.05 4.57
N TYR A 46 0.12 13.67 4.37
CA TYR A 46 -0.79 14.27 3.39
C TYR A 46 -2.03 14.94 4.02
N GLY A 47 -2.15 14.95 5.35
CA GLY A 47 -3.18 15.68 6.09
C GLY A 47 -4.62 15.25 5.79
N ARG A 48 -4.88 13.93 5.73
CA ARG A 48 -6.18 13.32 5.47
C ARG A 48 -6.99 13.01 6.74
N VAL A 49 -6.53 13.45 7.92
CA VAL A 49 -7.27 13.43 9.20
C VAL A 49 -7.94 14.75 9.54
#